data_AF-A0A2L2SWG6-F1
#
_entry.id   AF-A0A2L2SWG6-F1
#
_cell.length_a   1.000
_cell.length_b   1.000
_cell.length_c   1.000
_cell.angle_alpha   90.00
_cell.angle_beta   90.00
_cell.angle_gamma   90.00
#
_symmetry.space_group_name_H-M   'P 1'
#
loop_
_entity.id
_entity.type
_entity.pdbx_description
1 polymer ?
#
loop_
_entity_poly.entity_id
_entity_poly.type
_entity_poly.pdbx_seq_one_letter_code
_entity_poly.pdbx_strand_id
1 'polypeptide(L)'
;MDANDLAKKNIFRASDNAVYKVYRVVCLILNVRGIGTPWQAKHLSGFPRFYQREKRREPTAIRFVFRQALILAWQCLLLDIIYTSSLSTPKEDTQRLFGPGTEYMYLDATAEQWAGRCFVGIIAWVIPGRVSIDLPYRLLSLVSVLFGFTSPQEWPPLFGSIWDAYTIRGFWSTFWHQYCRWALTSISNFLCRDFLRLPRPSIVERYLNISVVFVGSAVVHMAIDTFCWGPPTKPKPMLPALAFFGSFIVGIIIEDTVQALCRRITGAKKQDGDDGVPVWHRLVGYIWVSFWFIMTSSWYLYHNSRLPPDDTWMVPFSVVDTIGMDTAQKVLLASGLVLRFAVGIEV
;
A
#
# COMPACT_ATOMS: atom_id res chain seq x y z
N MET A 1 -9.03 21.00 16.01
CA MET A 1 -8.97 22.02 14.97
C MET A 1 -10.29 22.74 14.98
N ASP A 2 -10.28 24.06 15.08
CA ASP A 2 -11.48 24.89 14.97
C ASP A 2 -11.58 25.54 13.56
N ALA A 3 -12.65 26.29 13.30
CA ALA A 3 -12.84 26.97 12.02
C ALA A 3 -11.74 28.00 11.70
N ASN A 4 -11.12 28.58 12.74
CA ASN A 4 -10.04 29.55 12.59
C ASN A 4 -8.73 28.88 12.16
N ASP A 5 -8.45 27.68 12.67
CA ASP A 5 -7.31 26.86 12.24
C ASP A 5 -7.41 26.46 10.76
N LEU A 6 -8.61 26.09 10.29
CA LEU A 6 -8.86 25.71 8.90
C LEU A 6 -8.73 26.91 7.95
N ALA A 7 -9.21 28.09 8.37
CA ALA A 7 -9.05 29.33 7.63
C ALA A 7 -7.57 29.77 7.53
N LYS A 8 -6.83 29.70 8.66
CA LYS A 8 -5.38 29.98 8.69
C LYS A 8 -4.57 29.06 7.78
N LYS A 9 -5.05 27.84 7.55
CA LYS A 9 -4.41 26.84 6.70
C LYS A 9 -4.91 26.84 5.25
N ASN A 10 -5.62 27.89 4.85
CA ASN A 10 -6.13 28.11 3.50
C ASN A 10 -7.07 26.99 2.99
N ILE A 11 -7.75 26.28 3.89
CA ILE A 11 -8.74 25.27 3.49
C ILE A 11 -9.99 25.94 2.91
N PHE A 12 -10.48 26.98 3.59
CA PHE A 12 -11.53 27.89 3.12
C PHE A 12 -11.24 29.31 3.64
N ARG A 13 -11.85 30.33 3.04
CA ARG A 13 -11.74 31.71 3.53
C ARG A 13 -12.83 31.97 4.57
N ALA A 14 -12.54 32.84 5.53
CA ALA A 14 -13.54 33.25 6.52
C ALA A 14 -14.80 33.86 5.87
N SER A 15 -14.63 34.50 4.71
CA SER A 15 -15.69 35.08 3.88
C SER A 15 -16.53 34.08 3.10
N ASP A 16 -16.14 32.80 3.03
CA ASP A 16 -16.87 31.81 2.24
C ASP A 16 -18.23 31.48 2.87
N ASN A 17 -19.21 31.16 2.03
CA ASN A 17 -20.53 30.77 2.50
C ASN A 17 -20.49 29.42 3.26
N ALA A 18 -21.52 29.15 4.08
CA ALA A 18 -21.56 27.95 4.91
C ALA A 18 -21.53 26.66 4.08
N VAL A 19 -22.21 26.63 2.93
CA VAL A 19 -22.26 25.45 2.04
C VAL A 19 -20.87 25.12 1.49
N TYR A 20 -20.12 26.12 1.05
CA TYR A 20 -18.76 25.95 0.54
C TYR A 20 -17.79 25.54 1.64
N LYS A 21 -17.94 26.09 2.86
CA LYS A 21 -17.18 25.63 4.04
C LYS A 21 -17.44 24.16 4.32
N VAL A 22 -18.70 23.72 4.35
CA VAL A 22 -19.06 22.31 4.53
C VAL A 22 -18.48 21.45 3.42
N TYR A 23 -18.63 21.85 2.15
CA TYR A 23 -18.04 21.17 1.01
C TYR A 23 -16.53 20.98 1.16
N ARG A 24 -15.78 22.04 1.50
CA ARG A 24 -14.32 21.98 1.67
C ARG A 24 -13.90 21.11 2.86
N VAL A 25 -14.68 21.10 3.94
CA VAL A 25 -14.45 20.21 5.08
C VAL A 25 -14.69 18.75 4.69
N VAL A 26 -15.75 18.45 3.95
CA VAL A 26 -16.01 17.08 3.44
C VAL A 26 -14.89 16.65 2.49
N CYS A 27 -14.46 17.51 1.57
CA CYS A 27 -13.30 17.24 0.71
C CYS A 27 -12.02 16.97 1.53
N LEU A 28 -11.80 17.71 2.62
CA LEU A 28 -10.64 17.50 3.49
C LEU A 28 -10.71 16.14 4.22
N ILE A 29 -11.89 15.73 4.68
CA ILE A 29 -12.10 14.42 5.33
C ILE A 29 -11.80 13.28 4.35
N LEU A 30 -12.22 13.41 3.09
CA LEU A 30 -11.96 12.43 2.03
C LEU A 30 -10.50 12.49 1.53
N ASN A 31 -9.81 13.63 1.74
CA ASN A 31 -8.40 13.80 1.41
C ASN A 31 -7.49 13.23 2.51
N VAL A 32 -7.56 11.90 2.68
CA VAL A 32 -6.82 11.16 3.71
C VAL A 32 -5.28 11.27 3.61
N ARG A 33 -4.75 11.72 2.45
CA ARG A 33 -3.31 11.98 2.23
C ARG A 33 -2.93 13.46 2.37
N GLY A 34 -3.89 14.35 2.66
CA GLY A 34 -3.68 15.79 2.83
C GLY A 34 -3.14 16.49 1.59
N ILE A 35 -3.44 16.00 0.38
CA ILE A 35 -2.95 16.56 -0.90
C ILE A 35 -3.30 18.04 -1.01
N GLY A 36 -2.33 18.88 -1.35
CA GLY A 36 -2.52 20.33 -1.48
C GLY A 36 -2.71 21.07 -0.15
N THR A 37 -2.47 20.41 1.00
CA THR A 37 -2.58 21.01 2.34
C THR A 37 -1.23 21.02 3.07
N PRO A 38 -1.08 21.80 4.16
CA PRO A 38 0.13 21.76 4.99
C PRO A 38 0.42 20.39 5.63
N TRP A 39 -0.56 19.47 5.64
CA TRP A 39 -0.42 18.14 6.20
C TRP A 39 -0.20 17.04 5.16
N GLN A 40 0.12 17.43 3.93
CA GLN A 40 0.38 16.50 2.85
C GLN A 40 1.38 15.42 3.27
N ALA A 41 1.03 14.16 2.99
CA ALA A 41 1.88 13.02 3.29
C ALA A 41 3.27 13.20 2.65
N LYS A 42 4.31 12.81 3.38
CA LYS A 42 5.70 12.90 2.91
C LYS A 42 6.00 11.78 1.91
N HIS A 43 6.91 12.04 0.97
CA HIS A 43 7.35 11.08 -0.07
C HIS A 43 6.23 10.62 -1.01
N LEU A 44 5.33 11.53 -1.39
CA LEU A 44 4.39 11.24 -2.47
C LEU A 44 5.16 11.08 -3.78
N SER A 45 4.76 10.08 -4.56
CA SER A 45 5.29 9.91 -5.91
C SER A 45 4.80 11.04 -6.82
N GLY A 46 5.71 11.53 -7.66
CA GLY A 46 5.35 12.47 -8.72
C GLY A 46 4.48 11.78 -9.77
N PHE A 47 3.78 12.59 -10.57
CA PHE A 47 3.04 12.08 -11.73
C PHE A 47 3.97 11.30 -12.67
N PRO A 48 3.48 10.22 -13.30
CA PRO A 48 4.27 9.38 -14.20
C PRO A 48 4.97 10.18 -15.29
N ARG A 49 6.13 9.69 -15.73
CA ARG A 49 6.90 10.27 -16.86
C ARG A 49 6.05 10.45 -18.12
N PHE A 50 4.98 9.65 -18.28
CA PHE A 50 3.97 9.82 -19.33
C PHE A 50 3.44 11.26 -19.42
N TYR A 51 3.16 11.90 -18.28
CA TYR A 51 2.69 13.29 -18.23
C TYR A 51 3.80 14.33 -18.29
N GLN A 52 5.04 13.94 -17.99
CA GLN A 52 6.20 14.85 -17.95
C GLN A 52 6.85 15.07 -19.33
N ARG A 53 6.48 14.27 -20.35
CA ARG A 53 7.01 14.38 -21.72
C ARG A 53 6.61 15.66 -22.44
N GLU A 54 5.49 16.27 -22.05
CA GLU A 54 5.06 17.56 -22.60
C GLU A 54 5.50 18.67 -21.66
N LYS A 55 5.92 19.82 -22.19
CA LYS A 55 6.27 21.04 -21.40
C LYS A 55 5.09 21.60 -20.56
N ARG A 56 3.93 20.94 -20.58
CA ARG A 56 2.79 21.23 -19.71
C ARG A 56 3.03 20.56 -18.36
N ARG A 57 3.08 21.35 -17.28
CA ARG A 57 3.22 20.85 -15.90
C ARG A 57 2.04 19.98 -15.44
N GLU A 58 0.94 19.96 -16.17
CA GLU A 58 -0.36 19.52 -15.68
C GLU A 58 -1.09 18.55 -16.63
N PRO A 59 -1.54 17.38 -16.14
CA PRO A 59 -2.35 16.45 -16.93
C PRO A 59 -3.74 17.02 -17.24
N THR A 60 -4.15 16.97 -18.50
CA THR A 60 -5.52 17.31 -18.92
C THR A 60 -6.52 16.27 -18.41
N ALA A 61 -7.72 16.70 -17.98
CA ALA A 61 -8.77 15.82 -17.45
C ALA A 61 -9.12 14.65 -18.39
N ILE A 62 -9.27 14.89 -19.70
CA ILE A 62 -9.61 13.85 -20.69
C ILE A 62 -8.55 12.74 -20.74
N ARG A 63 -7.27 13.10 -20.85
CA ARG A 63 -6.18 12.12 -20.87
C ARG A 63 -6.04 11.39 -19.54
N PHE A 64 -6.27 12.09 -18.43
CA PHE A 64 -6.28 11.46 -17.11
C PHE A 64 -7.38 10.41 -17.01
N VAL A 65 -8.63 10.77 -17.32
CA VAL A 65 -9.78 9.86 -17.31
C VAL A 65 -9.54 8.66 -18.22
N PHE A 66 -9.07 8.88 -19.45
CA PHE A 66 -8.76 7.80 -20.39
C PHE A 66 -7.71 6.84 -19.84
N ARG A 67 -6.61 7.38 -19.28
CA ARG A 67 -5.57 6.56 -18.64
C ARG A 67 -6.11 5.77 -17.46
N GLN A 68 -6.91 6.40 -16.59
CA GLN A 68 -7.48 5.70 -15.44
C GLN A 68 -8.43 4.59 -15.88
N ALA A 69 -9.28 4.83 -16.88
CA ALA A 69 -10.22 3.85 -17.41
C ALA A 69 -9.50 2.61 -17.96
N LEU A 70 -8.43 2.82 -18.73
CA LEU A 70 -7.62 1.73 -19.29
C LEU A 70 -6.94 0.90 -18.21
N ILE A 71 -6.34 1.54 -17.21
CA ILE A 71 -5.68 0.84 -16.11
C ILE A 71 -6.70 0.10 -15.23
N LEU A 72 -7.85 0.72 -14.96
CA LEU A 72 -8.95 0.08 -14.22
C LEU A 72 -9.45 -1.18 -14.93
N ALA A 73 -9.69 -1.11 -16.25
CA ALA A 73 -10.11 -2.28 -17.01
C ALA A 73 -9.09 -3.42 -16.93
N TRP A 74 -7.80 -3.10 -17.02
CA TRP A 74 -6.72 -4.09 -16.87
C TRP A 74 -6.65 -4.67 -15.45
N GLN A 75 -6.82 -3.84 -14.42
CA GLN A 75 -6.85 -4.27 -13.02
C GLN A 75 -8.04 -5.18 -12.72
N CYS A 76 -9.22 -4.88 -13.25
CA CYS A 76 -10.40 -5.74 -13.13
C CYS A 76 -10.14 -7.11 -13.77
N LEU A 77 -9.59 -7.15 -14.99
CA LEU A 77 -9.25 -8.42 -15.67
C LEU A 77 -8.22 -9.24 -14.88
N LEU A 78 -7.21 -8.58 -14.31
CA LEU A 78 -6.21 -9.24 -13.48
C LEU A 78 -6.83 -9.88 -12.24
N LEU A 79 -7.69 -9.14 -11.52
CA LEU A 79 -8.36 -9.66 -10.33
C LEU A 79 -9.34 -10.79 -10.67
N ASP A 80 -10.04 -10.70 -11.80
CA ASP A 80 -10.94 -11.74 -12.31
C ASP A 80 -10.19 -13.05 -12.60
N ILE A 81 -9.00 -12.98 -13.23
CA ILE A 81 -8.13 -14.15 -13.45
C ILE A 81 -7.66 -14.75 -12.12
N ILE A 82 -7.22 -13.91 -11.18
CA ILE A 82 -6.73 -14.37 -9.86
C ILE A 82 -7.86 -15.08 -9.09
N TYR A 83 -9.06 -14.50 -9.13
CA TYR A 83 -10.25 -15.07 -8.49
C TYR A 83 -10.70 -16.38 -9.13
N THR A 84 -10.80 -16.43 -10.46
CA THR A 84 -11.22 -17.66 -11.14
C THR A 84 -10.21 -18.79 -10.90
N SER A 85 -8.92 -18.44 -10.79
CA SER A 85 -7.87 -19.39 -10.40
C SER A 85 -8.04 -19.89 -8.96
N SER A 86 -8.45 -19.03 -8.02
CA SER A 86 -8.68 -19.44 -6.63
C SER A 86 -9.93 -20.33 -6.50
N LEU A 87 -10.99 -20.07 -7.27
CA LEU A 87 -12.16 -20.95 -7.38
C LEU A 87 -11.82 -22.34 -7.91
N SER A 88 -10.91 -22.39 -8.89
CA SER A 88 -10.49 -23.64 -9.52
C SER A 88 -9.53 -24.47 -8.65
N THR A 89 -9.03 -23.90 -7.55
CA THR A 89 -8.08 -24.57 -6.66
C THR A 89 -8.82 -25.55 -5.74
N PRO A 90 -8.48 -26.84 -5.71
CA PRO A 90 -9.10 -27.81 -4.81
C PRO A 90 -8.97 -27.39 -3.34
N LYS A 91 -10.04 -27.61 -2.55
CA LYS A 91 -10.05 -27.27 -1.11
C LYS A 91 -8.93 -27.98 -0.34
N GLU A 92 -8.57 -29.20 -0.74
CA GLU A 92 -7.48 -29.98 -0.14
C GLU A 92 -6.12 -29.30 -0.32
N ASP A 93 -5.84 -28.75 -1.50
CA ASP A 93 -4.61 -28.00 -1.76
C ASP A 93 -4.55 -26.70 -0.97
N THR A 94 -5.66 -25.98 -0.89
CA THR A 94 -5.75 -24.76 -0.05
C THR A 94 -5.51 -25.08 1.42
N GLN A 95 -6.06 -26.18 1.94
CA GLN A 95 -5.80 -26.64 3.32
C GLN A 95 -4.35 -27.11 3.52
N ARG A 96 -3.76 -27.79 2.54
CA ARG A 96 -2.38 -28.30 2.61
C ARG A 96 -1.34 -27.17 2.58
N LEU A 97 -1.56 -26.16 1.74
CA LEU A 97 -0.64 -25.04 1.54
C LEU A 97 -0.84 -23.91 2.56
N PHE A 98 -2.10 -23.62 2.90
CA PHE A 98 -2.47 -22.47 3.70
C PHE A 98 -3.30 -22.83 4.93
N GLY A 99 -3.45 -24.10 5.32
CA GLY A 99 -4.27 -24.50 6.47
C GLY A 99 -3.78 -23.93 7.81
N PRO A 100 -4.64 -23.91 8.86
CA PRO A 100 -4.26 -23.40 10.18
C PRO A 100 -2.99 -24.06 10.74
N GLY A 101 -2.08 -23.28 11.28
CA GLY A 101 -0.79 -23.74 11.81
C GLY A 101 0.34 -23.77 10.76
N THR A 102 0.03 -23.89 9.47
CA THR A 102 1.05 -23.86 8.40
C THR A 102 1.79 -22.54 8.35
N GLU A 103 1.19 -21.45 8.84
CA GLU A 103 1.78 -20.10 8.93
C GLU A 103 3.02 -20.03 9.82
N TYR A 104 3.19 -20.97 10.76
CA TYR A 104 4.33 -21.06 11.68
C TYR A 104 5.26 -22.25 11.40
N MET A 105 4.94 -23.08 10.41
CA MET A 105 5.82 -24.18 9.98
C MET A 105 6.98 -23.64 9.14
N TYR A 106 8.19 -23.69 9.70
CA TYR A 106 9.42 -23.27 9.02
C TYR A 106 10.39 -24.44 8.77
N LEU A 107 10.70 -25.19 9.83
CA LEU A 107 11.67 -26.30 9.76
C LEU A 107 11.06 -27.55 9.12
N ASP A 108 9.81 -27.85 9.46
CA ASP A 108 9.08 -29.03 8.96
C ASP A 108 8.26 -28.74 7.69
N ALA A 109 8.51 -27.59 7.04
CA ALA A 109 7.77 -27.18 5.86
C ALA A 109 8.26 -27.91 4.60
N THR A 110 7.32 -28.43 3.82
CA THR A 110 7.60 -29.04 2.51
C THR A 110 8.06 -28.01 1.49
N ALA A 111 8.69 -28.46 0.40
CA ALA A 111 9.10 -27.58 -0.71
C ALA A 111 7.92 -26.80 -1.30
N GLU A 112 6.75 -27.42 -1.39
CA GLU A 112 5.52 -26.78 -1.89
C GLU A 112 5.00 -25.70 -0.93
N GLN A 113 5.06 -25.95 0.39
CA GLN A 113 4.70 -24.93 1.39
C GLN A 113 5.67 -23.75 1.36
N TRP A 114 6.97 -24.00 1.16
CA TRP A 114 7.94 -22.92 0.94
C TRP A 114 7.67 -22.14 -0.36
N ALA A 115 7.28 -22.81 -1.44
CA ALA A 115 6.87 -22.15 -2.68
C ALA A 115 5.63 -21.26 -2.46
N GLY A 116 4.63 -21.76 -1.74
CA GLY A 116 3.45 -20.98 -1.34
C GLY A 116 3.80 -19.76 -0.49
N ARG A 117 4.73 -19.90 0.47
CA ARG A 117 5.26 -18.78 1.26
C ARG A 117 5.97 -17.74 0.41
N CYS A 118 6.81 -18.16 -0.53
CA CYS A 118 7.49 -17.26 -1.46
C CYS A 118 6.49 -16.51 -2.35
N PHE A 119 5.48 -17.22 -2.87
CA PHE A 119 4.42 -16.62 -3.66
C PHE A 119 3.64 -15.57 -2.84
N VAL A 120 3.20 -15.91 -1.63
CA VAL A 120 2.47 -14.98 -0.76
C VAL A 120 3.34 -13.80 -0.32
N GLY A 121 4.59 -14.06 0.06
CA GLY A 121 5.52 -13.04 0.55
C GLY A 121 5.93 -12.03 -0.52
N ILE A 122 6.06 -12.43 -1.78
CA ILE A 122 6.55 -11.56 -2.85
C ILE A 122 5.42 -11.13 -3.78
N ILE A 123 4.68 -12.10 -4.32
CA ILE A 123 3.74 -11.86 -5.42
C ILE A 123 2.41 -11.32 -4.90
N ALA A 124 1.85 -11.92 -3.84
CA ALA A 124 0.53 -11.55 -3.35
C ALA A 124 0.46 -10.10 -2.86
N TRP A 125 1.53 -9.58 -2.26
CA TRP A 125 1.58 -8.15 -1.87
C TRP A 125 1.70 -7.21 -3.06
N VAL A 126 2.64 -7.48 -3.97
CA VAL A 126 2.99 -6.56 -5.06
C VAL A 126 1.91 -6.52 -6.15
N ILE A 127 1.21 -7.64 -6.37
CA ILE A 127 0.21 -7.77 -7.43
C ILE A 127 -1.22 -7.62 -6.87
N PRO A 128 -1.89 -8.65 -6.31
CA PRO A 128 -3.29 -8.51 -5.89
C PRO A 128 -3.44 -7.51 -4.75
N GLY A 129 -2.60 -7.53 -3.72
CA GLY A 129 -2.70 -6.59 -2.59
C GLY A 129 -2.62 -5.13 -3.03
N ARG A 130 -1.66 -4.81 -3.91
CA ARG A 130 -1.54 -3.47 -4.49
C ARG A 130 -2.75 -3.11 -5.35
N VAL A 131 -3.16 -3.99 -6.25
CA VAL A 131 -4.24 -3.72 -7.21
C VAL A 131 -5.58 -3.55 -6.50
N SER A 132 -5.90 -4.37 -5.49
CA SER A 132 -7.11 -4.24 -4.68
C SER A 132 -7.23 -2.89 -3.96
N ILE A 133 -6.10 -2.30 -3.57
CA ILE A 133 -6.06 -0.98 -2.92
C ILE A 133 -6.09 0.16 -3.94
N ASP A 134 -5.45 -0.04 -5.11
CA ASP A 134 -5.37 0.94 -6.19
C ASP A 134 -6.67 1.06 -7.00
N LEU A 135 -7.44 -0.03 -7.13
CA LEU A 135 -8.69 -0.05 -7.88
C LEU A 135 -9.74 0.96 -7.36
N PRO A 136 -10.13 0.97 -6.07
CA PRO A 136 -11.09 1.96 -5.56
C PRO A 136 -10.54 3.39 -5.64
N TYR A 137 -9.22 3.57 -5.47
CA TYR A 137 -8.55 4.86 -5.63
C TYR A 137 -8.74 5.41 -7.05
N ARG A 138 -8.46 4.58 -8.05
CA ARG A 138 -8.56 4.95 -9.45
C ARG A 138 -10.00 5.18 -9.87
N LEU A 139 -10.94 4.33 -9.42
CA LEU A 139 -12.35 4.50 -9.69
C LEU A 139 -12.87 5.84 -9.16
N LEU A 140 -12.54 6.15 -7.90
CA LEU A 140 -12.93 7.42 -7.29
C LEU A 140 -12.27 8.61 -8.01
N SER A 141 -11.00 8.50 -8.40
CA SER A 141 -10.31 9.54 -9.17
C SER A 141 -10.94 9.77 -10.55
N LEU A 142 -11.35 8.69 -11.21
CA LEU A 142 -11.98 8.73 -12.54
C LEU A 142 -13.32 9.44 -12.44
N VAL A 143 -14.19 9.00 -11.54
CA VAL A 143 -15.51 9.59 -11.31
C VAL A 143 -15.37 11.06 -10.91
N SER A 144 -14.49 11.37 -9.94
CA SER A 144 -14.34 12.73 -9.43
C SER A 144 -13.81 13.72 -10.47
N VAL A 145 -12.89 13.30 -11.34
CA VAL A 145 -12.36 14.14 -12.42
C VAL A 145 -13.35 14.24 -13.59
N LEU A 146 -14.06 13.15 -13.93
CA LEU A 146 -15.05 13.13 -15.00
C LEU A 146 -16.21 14.10 -14.74
N PHE A 147 -16.71 14.15 -13.50
CA PHE A 147 -17.77 15.07 -13.08
C PHE A 147 -17.26 16.46 -12.68
N GLY A 148 -15.94 16.71 -12.74
CA GLY A 148 -15.35 18.02 -12.44
C GLY A 148 -15.33 18.40 -10.96
N PHE A 149 -15.48 17.44 -10.04
CA PHE A 149 -15.40 17.71 -8.59
C PHE A 149 -13.97 18.02 -8.13
N THR A 150 -12.98 17.42 -8.80
CA THR A 150 -11.55 17.54 -8.47
C THR A 150 -10.71 17.62 -9.73
N SER A 151 -9.51 18.18 -9.63
CA SER A 151 -8.56 18.20 -10.72
C SER A 151 -7.64 16.97 -10.70
N PRO A 152 -7.05 16.55 -11.83
CA PRO A 152 -6.08 15.46 -11.90
C PRO A 152 -4.92 15.56 -10.88
N GLN A 153 -4.51 16.78 -10.53
CA GLN A 153 -3.39 17.08 -9.62
C GLN A 153 -3.69 16.66 -8.18
N GLU A 154 -4.97 16.62 -7.80
CA GLU A 154 -5.42 16.18 -6.48
C GLU A 154 -5.32 14.66 -6.31
N TRP A 155 -5.04 13.94 -7.40
CA TRP A 155 -4.93 12.49 -7.45
C TRP A 155 -3.53 11.98 -7.83
N PRO A 156 -2.46 12.32 -7.06
CA PRO A 156 -1.13 11.77 -7.31
C PRO A 156 -1.13 10.24 -7.13
N PRO A 157 -0.24 9.49 -7.81
CA PRO A 157 -0.22 8.03 -7.73
C PRO A 157 -0.20 7.52 -6.29
N LEU A 158 -0.92 6.44 -6.03
CA LEU A 158 -1.08 5.92 -4.67
C LEU A 158 0.19 5.23 -4.15
N PHE A 159 0.89 4.57 -5.06
CA PHE A 159 2.12 3.83 -4.80
C PHE A 159 3.33 4.59 -5.37
N GLY A 160 4.47 4.41 -4.73
CA GLY A 160 5.76 4.89 -5.20
C GLY A 160 6.45 3.93 -6.16
N SER A 161 7.74 4.17 -6.37
CA SER A 161 8.59 3.32 -7.19
C SER A 161 9.03 2.09 -6.42
N ILE A 162 8.85 0.89 -6.99
CA ILE A 162 9.38 -0.35 -6.40
C ILE A 162 10.91 -0.34 -6.31
N TRP A 163 11.56 0.49 -7.13
CA TRP A 163 13.01 0.66 -7.13
C TRP A 163 13.56 1.31 -5.85
N ASP A 164 12.69 1.92 -5.05
CA ASP A 164 13.03 2.56 -3.78
C ASP A 164 12.70 1.64 -2.58
N ALA A 165 12.24 0.41 -2.84
CA ALA A 165 11.76 -0.55 -1.85
C ALA A 165 12.84 -1.54 -1.37
N TYR A 166 14.11 -1.13 -1.40
CA TYR A 166 15.25 -1.97 -0.97
C TYR A 166 15.54 -1.88 0.54
N THR A 167 14.70 -1.21 1.32
CA THR A 167 14.73 -1.23 2.79
C THR A 167 13.32 -1.45 3.31
N ILE A 168 13.15 -2.06 4.49
CA ILE A 168 11.83 -2.24 5.11
C ILE A 168 11.18 -0.88 5.32
N ARG A 169 11.94 0.10 5.82
CA ARG A 169 11.42 1.47 5.94
C ARG A 169 11.06 2.08 4.59
N GLY A 170 11.90 1.88 3.57
CA GLY A 170 11.64 2.36 2.20
C GLY A 170 10.33 1.77 1.67
N PHE A 171 10.17 0.46 1.74
CA PHE A 171 8.97 -0.25 1.30
C PHE A 171 7.70 0.43 1.85
N TRP A 172 7.60 0.66 3.16
CA TRP A 172 6.40 1.24 3.76
C TRP A 172 6.27 2.76 3.62
N SER A 173 7.39 3.48 3.43
CA SER A 173 7.40 4.94 3.49
C SER A 173 7.54 5.63 2.13
N THR A 174 7.96 4.93 1.09
CA THR A 174 8.09 5.46 -0.28
C THR A 174 7.26 4.66 -1.26
N PHE A 175 7.35 3.33 -1.24
CA PHE A 175 6.68 2.46 -2.21
C PHE A 175 5.20 2.19 -1.90
N TRP A 176 4.89 1.76 -0.68
CA TRP A 176 3.53 1.34 -0.30
C TRP A 176 2.56 2.51 -0.15
N HIS A 177 1.26 2.24 -0.15
CA HIS A 177 0.23 3.28 -0.10
C HIS A 177 0.32 4.14 1.17
N GLN A 178 -0.12 5.40 1.07
CA GLN A 178 -0.02 6.37 2.16
C GLN A 178 -1.35 6.77 2.81
N TYR A 179 -2.43 6.04 2.56
CA TYR A 179 -3.77 6.37 3.07
C TYR A 179 -3.83 6.69 4.57
N CYS A 180 -3.29 5.82 5.41
CA CYS A 180 -3.36 5.99 6.86
C CYS A 180 -2.20 6.83 7.42
N ARG A 181 -1.27 7.29 6.57
CA ARG A 181 -0.02 7.90 7.02
C ARG A 181 -0.28 9.17 7.81
N TRP A 182 -1.14 10.05 7.29
CA TRP A 182 -1.42 11.33 7.96
C TRP A 182 -2.10 11.11 9.31
N ALA A 183 -3.14 10.26 9.37
CA ALA A 183 -3.87 9.95 10.60
C ALA A 183 -2.96 9.31 11.66
N LEU A 184 -2.28 8.21 11.30
CA LEU A 184 -1.44 7.46 12.24
C LEU A 184 -0.23 8.27 12.72
N THR A 185 0.40 9.03 11.82
CA THR A 185 1.52 9.91 12.21
C THR A 185 1.04 11.06 13.10
N SER A 186 -0.19 11.55 12.92
CA SER A 186 -0.75 12.59 13.81
C SER A 186 -0.99 12.05 15.21
N ILE A 187 -1.58 10.86 15.35
CA ILE A 187 -1.77 10.18 16.64
C ILE A 187 -0.42 9.92 17.31
N SER A 188 0.52 9.41 16.55
CA SER A 188 1.88 9.13 17.00
C SER A 188 2.61 10.38 17.49
N ASN A 189 2.52 11.48 16.74
CA ASN A 189 3.10 12.76 17.11
C ASN A 189 2.45 13.33 18.37
N PHE A 190 1.12 13.27 18.49
CA PHE A 190 0.42 13.71 19.69
C PHE A 190 0.90 12.93 20.93
N LEU A 191 0.98 11.61 20.83
CA LEU A 191 1.46 10.77 21.93
C LEU A 191 2.91 11.07 22.30
N CYS A 192 3.82 11.13 21.31
CA CYS A 192 5.24 11.31 21.60
C CYS A 192 5.58 12.75 22.02
N ARG A 193 4.95 13.77 21.43
CA ARG A 193 5.29 15.18 21.61
C ARG A 193 4.48 15.84 22.71
N ASP A 194 3.16 15.71 22.65
CA ASP A 194 2.26 16.51 23.48
C ASP A 194 2.01 15.81 24.81
N PHE A 195 1.83 14.48 24.77
CA PHE A 195 1.59 13.67 25.96
C PHE A 195 2.88 13.29 26.69
N LEU A 196 3.81 12.62 26.01
CA LEU A 196 5.05 12.12 26.63
C LEU A 196 6.20 13.14 26.66
N ARG A 197 6.11 14.23 25.87
CA ARG A 197 7.11 15.32 25.79
C ARG A 197 8.54 14.82 25.58
N LEU A 198 8.70 13.83 24.71
CA LEU A 198 10.01 13.24 24.44
C LEU A 198 10.96 14.24 23.75
N PRO A 199 12.25 14.27 24.12
CA PRO A 199 13.22 15.19 23.54
C PRO A 199 13.51 14.88 22.07
N ARG A 200 13.91 15.89 21.29
CA ARG A 200 14.19 15.78 19.86
C ARG A 200 15.58 16.30 19.50
N PRO A 201 16.39 15.55 18.70
CA PRO A 201 16.14 14.19 18.22
C PRO A 201 16.40 13.13 19.31
N SER A 202 15.51 12.14 19.45
CA SER A 202 15.69 10.99 20.36
C SER A 202 15.42 9.66 19.67
N ILE A 203 16.22 8.64 20.03
CA ILE A 203 16.05 7.27 19.52
C ILE A 203 14.74 6.65 20.04
N VAL A 204 14.38 6.96 21.29
CA VAL A 204 13.16 6.46 21.95
C VAL A 204 11.95 7.02 21.24
N GLU A 205 11.98 8.33 20.95
CA GLU A 205 10.91 8.98 20.22
C GLU A 205 10.72 8.39 18.81
N ARG A 206 11.82 8.15 18.09
CA ARG A 206 11.78 7.55 16.75
C ARG A 206 11.11 6.18 16.76
N TYR A 207 11.56 5.27 17.62
CA TYR A 207 11.02 3.91 17.63
C TYR A 207 9.63 3.85 18.24
N LEU A 208 9.31 4.69 19.24
CA LEU A 208 7.94 4.78 19.74
C LEU A 208 6.98 5.28 18.66
N ASN A 209 7.38 6.27 17.85
CA ASN A 209 6.56 6.72 16.73
C ASN A 209 6.30 5.58 15.72
N ILE A 210 7.36 4.84 15.38
CA ILE A 210 7.27 3.68 14.47
C ILE A 210 6.31 2.64 15.06
N SER A 211 6.43 2.31 16.35
CA SER A 211 5.58 1.34 17.03
C SER A 211 4.11 1.75 17.00
N VAL A 212 3.79 3.01 17.34
CA VAL A 212 2.42 3.51 17.33
C VAL A 212 1.81 3.44 15.93
N VAL A 213 2.58 3.78 14.89
CA VAL A 213 2.10 3.72 13.51
C VAL A 213 1.84 2.27 13.06
N PHE A 214 2.75 1.33 13.33
CA PHE A 214 2.56 -0.07 12.93
C PHE A 214 1.45 -0.77 13.72
N VAL A 215 1.38 -0.55 15.04
CA VAL A 215 0.29 -1.10 15.88
C VAL A 215 -1.06 -0.49 15.48
N GLY A 216 -1.11 0.83 15.23
CA GLY A 216 -2.32 1.47 14.72
C GLY A 216 -2.74 0.93 13.35
N SER A 217 -1.78 0.64 12.47
CA SER A 217 -2.05 -0.04 11.19
C SER A 217 -2.65 -1.43 11.40
N ALA A 218 -2.14 -2.22 12.35
CA ALA A 218 -2.72 -3.52 12.68
C ALA A 218 -4.18 -3.41 13.12
N VAL A 219 -4.51 -2.42 13.97
CA VAL A 219 -5.88 -2.16 14.42
C VAL A 219 -6.80 -1.81 13.26
N VAL A 220 -6.36 -0.96 12.34
CA VAL A 220 -7.14 -0.61 11.14
C VAL A 220 -7.39 -1.84 10.28
N HIS A 221 -6.39 -2.69 10.05
CA HIS A 221 -6.56 -3.90 9.24
C HIS A 221 -7.50 -4.90 9.91
N MET A 222 -7.40 -5.10 11.23
CA MET A 222 -8.35 -5.94 11.97
C MET A 222 -9.79 -5.43 11.86
N ALA A 223 -9.99 -4.11 11.90
CA ALA A 223 -11.31 -3.51 11.74
C ALA A 223 -11.87 -3.72 10.33
N ILE A 224 -11.04 -3.55 9.30
CA ILE A 224 -11.41 -3.82 7.90
C ILE A 224 -11.75 -5.30 7.72
N ASP A 225 -10.91 -6.20 8.21
CA ASP A 225 -11.14 -7.65 8.08
C ASP A 225 -12.45 -8.06 8.76
N THR A 226 -12.76 -7.47 9.92
CA THR A 226 -14.03 -7.73 10.63
C THR A 226 -15.24 -7.16 9.86
N PHE A 227 -15.09 -5.98 9.25
CA PHE A 227 -16.16 -5.34 8.49
C PHE A 227 -16.45 -6.05 7.17
N CYS A 228 -15.41 -6.48 6.45
CA CYS A 228 -15.54 -7.13 5.16
C CYS A 228 -15.97 -8.61 5.27
N TRP A 229 -15.44 -9.35 6.25
CA TRP A 229 -15.60 -10.81 6.34
C TRP A 229 -16.48 -11.26 7.50
N GLY A 230 -17.07 -10.29 8.22
CA GLY A 230 -17.88 -10.53 9.40
C GLY A 230 -17.07 -10.85 10.67
N PRO A 231 -17.71 -10.76 11.84
CA PRO A 231 -17.08 -11.14 13.10
C PRO A 231 -16.77 -12.64 13.07
N PRO A 232 -15.57 -13.05 13.51
CA PRO A 232 -15.23 -14.45 13.61
C PRO A 232 -16.27 -15.21 14.45
N THR A 233 -16.75 -16.36 13.95
CA THR A 233 -17.64 -17.26 14.71
C THR A 233 -16.98 -17.83 15.97
N LYS A 234 -15.65 -17.77 16.05
CA LYS A 234 -14.83 -18.01 17.24
C LYS A 234 -13.86 -16.85 17.40
N PRO A 235 -13.58 -16.35 18.63
CA PRO A 235 -12.63 -15.27 18.83
C PRO A 235 -11.28 -15.64 18.20
N LYS A 236 -10.98 -15.06 17.04
CA LYS A 236 -9.65 -15.19 16.46
C LYS A 236 -8.70 -14.41 17.36
N PRO A 237 -7.51 -14.93 17.64
CA PRO A 237 -6.53 -14.14 18.37
C PRO A 237 -6.28 -12.86 17.56
N MET A 238 -6.26 -11.69 18.22
CA MET A 238 -5.78 -10.42 17.65
C MET A 238 -4.30 -10.49 17.22
N LEU A 239 -3.65 -11.61 17.56
CA LEU A 239 -2.23 -11.85 17.52
C LEU A 239 -1.62 -11.88 16.12
N PRO A 240 -2.24 -12.43 15.05
CA PRO A 240 -1.54 -12.57 13.77
C PRO A 240 -1.29 -11.23 13.05
N ALA A 241 -2.28 -10.34 13.01
CA ALA A 241 -2.10 -8.99 12.44
C ALA A 241 -1.11 -8.17 13.29
N LEU A 242 -1.25 -8.18 14.62
CA LEU A 242 -0.31 -7.51 15.51
C LEU A 242 1.12 -8.07 15.39
N ALA A 243 1.28 -9.38 15.26
CA ALA A 243 2.57 -10.02 15.06
C ALA A 243 3.19 -9.62 13.72
N PHE A 244 2.40 -9.61 12.64
CA PHE A 244 2.86 -9.19 11.31
C PHE A 244 3.34 -7.73 11.32
N PHE A 245 2.47 -6.79 11.68
CA PHE A 245 2.82 -5.36 11.69
C PHE A 245 3.89 -5.05 12.73
N GLY A 246 3.83 -5.69 13.91
CA GLY A 246 4.82 -5.56 14.97
C GLY A 246 6.20 -6.06 14.56
N SER A 247 6.28 -7.09 13.71
CA SER A 247 7.57 -7.60 13.20
C SER A 247 8.35 -6.52 12.46
N PHE A 248 7.71 -5.63 11.70
CA PHE A 248 8.43 -4.58 10.96
C PHE A 248 9.11 -3.57 11.87
N ILE A 249 8.64 -3.40 13.11
CA ILE A 249 9.34 -2.59 14.11
C ILE A 249 10.72 -3.22 14.39
N VAL A 250 10.74 -4.54 14.64
CA VAL A 250 11.96 -5.32 14.86
C VAL A 250 12.84 -5.30 13.61
N GLY A 251 12.26 -5.55 12.44
CA GLY A 251 12.97 -5.53 11.16
C GLY A 251 13.64 -4.18 10.89
N ILE A 252 12.97 -3.07 11.19
CA ILE A 252 13.52 -1.72 11.06
C ILE A 252 14.65 -1.46 12.07
N ILE A 253 14.52 -1.94 13.32
CA ILE A 253 15.59 -1.82 14.32
C ILE A 253 16.84 -2.59 13.87
N ILE A 254 16.67 -3.82 13.36
CA ILE A 254 17.76 -4.63 12.82
C ILE A 254 18.41 -3.91 11.64
N GLU A 255 17.61 -3.47 10.67
CA GLU A 255 18.05 -2.73 9.49
C GLU A 255 18.85 -1.47 9.86
N ASP A 256 18.32 -0.63 10.77
CA ASP A 256 18.97 0.58 11.24
C ASP A 256 20.31 0.27 11.96
N THR A 257 20.34 -0.81 12.74
CA THR A 257 21.54 -1.24 13.49
C THR A 257 22.63 -1.74 12.56
N VAL A 258 22.30 -2.60 11.60
CA VAL A 258 23.24 -3.09 10.59
C VAL A 258 23.79 -1.93 9.77
N GLN A 259 22.92 -1.03 9.30
CA GLN A 259 23.36 0.15 8.56
C GLN A 259 24.26 1.07 9.40
N ALA A 260 23.98 1.23 10.70
CA ALA A 260 24.82 2.01 11.60
C ALA A 260 26.20 1.37 11.82
N LEU A 261 26.25 0.04 11.98
CA LEU A 261 27.50 -0.71 12.13
C LEU A 261 28.34 -0.65 10.85
N CYS A 262 27.73 -0.89 9.69
CA CYS A 262 28.41 -0.78 8.39
C CYS A 262 29.01 0.61 8.19
N ARG A 263 28.28 1.69 8.53
CA ARG A 263 28.82 3.06 8.46
C ARG A 263 29.99 3.29 9.41
N ARG A 264 29.93 2.73 10.63
CA ARG A 264 31.04 2.82 11.59
C ARG A 264 32.30 2.12 11.09
N ILE A 265 32.15 0.95 10.46
CA ILE A 265 33.27 0.15 9.94
C ILE A 265 33.88 0.79 8.68
N THR A 266 33.03 1.25 7.75
CA THR A 266 33.47 1.80 6.46
C THR A 266 33.88 3.27 6.53
N GLY A 267 33.59 3.96 7.64
CA GLY A 267 33.76 5.41 7.75
C GLY A 267 32.82 6.22 6.83
N ALA A 268 31.85 5.57 6.19
CA ALA A 268 30.94 6.21 5.25
C ALA A 268 30.07 7.26 5.97
N LYS A 269 30.11 8.51 5.48
CA LYS A 269 29.21 9.56 5.96
C LYS A 269 27.77 9.24 5.59
N LYS A 270 26.83 9.63 6.45
CA LYS A 270 25.41 9.54 6.15
C LYS A 270 25.10 10.43 4.95
N GLN A 271 24.82 9.83 3.80
CA GLN A 271 24.23 10.55 2.66
C GLN A 271 22.73 10.70 2.92
N ASP A 272 22.23 11.93 2.83
CA ASP A 272 20.80 12.21 2.85
C ASP A 272 20.30 12.15 1.40
N GLY A 273 19.71 11.01 1.01
CA GLY A 273 19.20 10.74 -0.34
C GLY A 273 19.59 9.36 -0.85
N ASP A 274 18.89 8.89 -1.90
CA ASP A 274 19.21 7.63 -2.60
C ASP A 274 20.21 7.86 -3.77
N ASP A 275 20.57 9.11 -4.03
CA ASP A 275 21.54 9.49 -5.06
C ASP A 275 22.95 9.09 -4.60
N GLY A 276 23.45 7.98 -5.14
CA GLY A 276 24.80 7.49 -4.90
C GLY A 276 24.90 6.20 -4.09
N VAL A 277 23.78 5.54 -3.74
CA VAL A 277 23.81 4.23 -3.09
C VAL A 277 24.35 3.18 -4.07
N PRO A 278 25.43 2.45 -3.74
CA PRO A 278 25.99 1.43 -4.63
C PRO A 278 24.96 0.33 -4.94
N VAL A 279 24.96 -0.18 -6.18
CA VAL A 279 24.00 -1.20 -6.65
C VAL A 279 23.96 -2.43 -5.73
N TRP A 280 25.12 -2.86 -5.21
CA TRP A 280 25.19 -4.00 -4.31
C TRP A 280 24.46 -3.78 -2.98
N HIS A 281 24.42 -2.55 -2.44
CA HIS A 281 23.64 -2.23 -1.24
C HIS A 281 22.15 -2.39 -1.52
N ARG A 282 21.69 -1.95 -2.69
CA ARG A 282 20.30 -2.14 -3.11
C ARG A 282 19.97 -3.62 -3.27
N LEU A 283 20.85 -4.42 -3.87
CA LEU A 283 20.66 -5.87 -4.00
C LEU A 283 20.54 -6.57 -2.64
N VAL A 284 21.46 -6.29 -1.70
CA VAL A 284 21.40 -6.81 -0.33
C VAL A 284 20.10 -6.38 0.35
N GLY A 285 19.71 -5.12 0.15
CA GLY A 285 18.46 -4.56 0.64
C GLY A 285 17.21 -5.28 0.11
N TYR A 286 17.14 -5.56 -1.19
CA TYR A 286 16.04 -6.32 -1.78
C TYR A 286 15.97 -7.75 -1.25
N ILE A 287 17.12 -8.41 -1.06
CA ILE A 287 17.18 -9.74 -0.45
C ILE A 287 16.63 -9.68 0.97
N TRP A 288 17.06 -8.68 1.75
CA TRP A 288 16.58 -8.47 3.12
C TRP A 288 15.07 -8.22 3.19
N VAL A 289 14.54 -7.32 2.38
CA VAL A 289 13.10 -7.02 2.33
C VAL A 289 12.32 -8.25 1.90
N SER A 290 12.74 -8.93 0.82
CA SER A 290 12.06 -10.13 0.32
C SER A 290 12.05 -11.24 1.37
N PHE A 291 13.20 -11.48 2.01
CA PHE A 291 13.31 -12.44 3.11
C PHE A 291 12.35 -12.10 4.25
N TRP A 292 12.31 -10.83 4.68
CA TRP A 292 11.43 -10.41 5.77
C TRP A 292 9.95 -10.67 5.43
N PHE A 293 9.54 -10.33 4.21
CA PHE A 293 8.18 -10.57 3.74
C PHE A 293 7.86 -12.07 3.61
N ILE A 294 8.76 -12.90 3.08
CA ILE A 294 8.56 -14.36 3.00
C ILE A 294 8.32 -14.96 4.39
N MET A 295 9.07 -14.50 5.40
CA MET A 295 8.99 -15.06 6.75
C MET A 295 7.74 -14.63 7.51
N THR A 296 7.25 -13.40 7.27
CA THR A 296 6.21 -12.78 8.10
C THR A 296 4.84 -12.71 7.42
N SER A 297 4.76 -12.68 6.09
CA SER A 297 3.50 -12.50 5.36
C SER A 297 2.48 -13.60 5.60
N SER A 298 2.95 -14.83 5.86
CA SER A 298 2.06 -15.97 6.15
C SER A 298 1.21 -15.74 7.40
N TRP A 299 1.70 -14.97 8.38
CA TRP A 299 0.96 -14.71 9.62
C TRP A 299 -0.31 -13.92 9.36
N TYR A 300 -0.31 -13.05 8.35
CA TYR A 300 -1.45 -12.21 8.02
C TYR A 300 -2.24 -12.73 6.83
N LEU A 301 -1.57 -13.00 5.70
CA LEU A 301 -2.24 -13.28 4.43
C LEU A 301 -2.80 -14.70 4.30
N TYR A 302 -2.28 -15.69 5.03
CA TYR A 302 -2.84 -17.05 4.95
C TYR A 302 -4.28 -17.08 5.40
N HIS A 303 -4.67 -16.18 6.30
CA HIS A 303 -6.05 -16.07 6.70
C HIS A 303 -6.97 -15.73 5.51
N ASN A 304 -6.56 -14.76 4.68
CA ASN A 304 -7.32 -14.34 3.50
C ASN A 304 -7.42 -15.47 2.47
N SER A 305 -6.35 -16.24 2.29
CA SER A 305 -6.35 -17.42 1.41
C SER A 305 -7.26 -18.57 1.87
N ARG A 306 -7.74 -18.55 3.13
CA ARG A 306 -8.68 -19.56 3.68
C ARG A 306 -10.13 -19.15 3.52
N LEU A 307 -10.40 -17.90 3.18
CA LEU A 307 -11.78 -17.42 3.06
C LEU A 307 -12.47 -18.10 1.87
N PRO A 308 -13.78 -18.38 1.97
CA PRO A 308 -14.55 -18.86 0.83
C PRO A 308 -14.34 -17.92 -0.37
N PRO A 309 -14.07 -18.46 -1.57
CA PRO A 309 -13.87 -17.62 -2.75
C PRO A 309 -15.03 -16.64 -2.98
N ASP A 310 -16.28 -17.08 -2.81
CA ASP A 310 -17.48 -16.24 -2.99
C ASP A 310 -17.46 -14.94 -2.18
N ASP A 311 -16.88 -14.96 -0.97
CA ASP A 311 -16.76 -13.76 -0.15
C ASP A 311 -15.72 -12.80 -0.77
N THR A 312 -14.65 -13.32 -1.37
CA THR A 312 -13.48 -12.55 -1.84
C THR A 312 -13.65 -11.85 -3.19
N TRP A 313 -14.85 -11.92 -3.76
CA TRP A 313 -15.17 -11.37 -5.07
C TRP A 313 -15.21 -9.83 -5.06
N MET A 314 -14.33 -9.21 -5.86
CA MET A 314 -14.16 -7.74 -5.90
C MET A 314 -14.60 -7.10 -7.23
N VAL A 315 -14.93 -7.89 -8.25
CA VAL A 315 -15.19 -7.40 -9.62
C VAL A 315 -16.67 -7.65 -9.97
N PRO A 316 -17.42 -6.72 -10.58
CA PRO A 316 -18.86 -6.92 -10.78
C PRO A 316 -19.23 -7.99 -11.82
N PHE A 317 -18.31 -8.38 -12.70
CA PHE A 317 -18.55 -9.31 -13.80
C PHE A 317 -17.28 -10.10 -14.13
N SER A 318 -17.40 -11.40 -14.40
CA SER A 318 -16.29 -12.24 -14.87
C SER A 318 -16.18 -12.22 -16.39
N VAL A 319 -15.10 -11.63 -16.89
CA VAL A 319 -14.69 -11.71 -18.30
C VAL A 319 -14.16 -13.11 -18.60
N VAL A 320 -13.47 -13.74 -17.63
CA VAL A 320 -12.90 -15.09 -17.77
C VAL A 320 -13.97 -16.13 -18.09
N ASP A 321 -15.14 -16.06 -17.45
CA ASP A 321 -16.27 -16.95 -17.74
C ASP A 321 -16.78 -16.84 -19.18
N THR A 322 -16.58 -15.69 -19.83
CA THR A 322 -17.05 -15.44 -21.20
C THR A 322 -16.04 -15.84 -22.26
N ILE A 323 -14.75 -15.54 -22.07
CA ILE A 323 -13.71 -15.72 -23.10
C ILE A 323 -12.76 -16.90 -22.82
N GLY A 324 -12.86 -17.51 -21.64
CA GLY A 324 -11.99 -18.59 -21.17
C GLY A 324 -10.66 -18.10 -20.57
N MET A 325 -10.11 -18.89 -19.64
CA MET A 325 -8.89 -18.55 -18.89
C MET A 325 -7.66 -18.30 -19.78
N ASP A 326 -7.39 -19.17 -20.76
CA ASP A 326 -6.22 -19.03 -21.64
C ASP A 326 -6.28 -17.75 -22.48
N THR A 327 -7.44 -17.43 -23.05
CA THR A 327 -7.66 -16.18 -23.79
C THR A 327 -7.51 -14.96 -22.88
N ALA A 328 -8.09 -15.00 -21.68
CA ALA A 328 -8.02 -13.91 -20.72
C ALA A 328 -6.57 -13.62 -20.28
N GLN A 329 -5.77 -14.65 -20.03
CA GLN A 329 -4.34 -14.50 -19.70
C GLN A 329 -3.55 -13.86 -20.85
N LYS A 330 -3.79 -14.29 -22.10
CA LYS A 330 -3.14 -13.69 -23.28
C LYS A 330 -3.52 -12.21 -23.44
N VAL A 331 -4.81 -11.88 -23.28
CA VAL A 331 -5.30 -10.49 -23.32
C VAL A 331 -4.67 -9.65 -22.21
N LEU A 332 -4.59 -10.18 -20.98
CA LEU A 332 -3.98 -9.49 -19.84
C LEU A 332 -2.50 -9.14 -20.12
N LEU A 333 -1.73 -10.10 -20.64
CA LEU A 333 -0.31 -9.90 -20.95
C LEU A 333 -0.11 -8.90 -22.09
N ALA A 334 -0.85 -9.05 -23.19
CA ALA A 334 -0.76 -8.16 -24.34
C ALA A 334 -1.17 -6.72 -23.97
N SER A 335 -2.31 -6.56 -23.30
CA SER A 335 -2.79 -5.25 -22.84
C SER A 335 -1.86 -4.64 -21.79
N GLY A 336 -1.28 -5.42 -20.88
CA GLY A 336 -0.30 -4.94 -19.90
C GLY A 336 0.95 -4.35 -20.56
N LEU A 337 1.49 -5.02 -21.59
CA LEU A 337 2.61 -4.50 -22.38
C LEU A 337 2.24 -3.21 -23.10
N VAL A 338 1.08 -3.17 -23.76
CA VAL A 338 0.58 -1.95 -24.42
C VAL A 338 0.44 -0.82 -23.40
N LEU A 339 -0.14 -1.05 -22.22
CA LEU A 339 -0.30 -0.03 -21.19
C LEU A 339 1.03 0.48 -20.66
N ARG A 340 2.02 -0.40 -20.53
CA ARG A 340 3.38 -0.02 -20.11
C ARG A 340 4.03 0.95 -21.07
N PHE A 341 3.91 0.71 -22.38
CA PHE A 341 4.55 1.57 -23.39
C PHE A 341 3.70 2.78 -23.81
N ALA A 342 2.38 2.63 -23.89
CA ALA A 342 1.47 3.65 -24.38
C ALA A 342 1.07 4.67 -23.30
N VAL A 343 0.77 4.22 -22.08
CA VAL A 343 0.25 5.10 -21.00
C VAL A 343 1.11 5.10 -19.73
N GLY A 344 2.22 4.36 -19.74
CA GLY A 344 3.18 4.31 -18.65
C GLY A 344 2.55 3.81 -17.34
N ILE A 345 1.92 2.64 -17.35
CA ILE A 345 1.46 2.01 -16.11
C ILE A 345 2.62 1.86 -15.13
N GLU A 346 2.39 2.27 -13.88
CA GLU A 346 3.36 2.11 -12.80
C GLU A 346 3.37 0.63 -12.42
N VAL A 347 4.35 -0.14 -12.91
CA VAL A 347 4.62 -1.51 -12.44
C VAL A 347 5.52 -1.46 -11.24
#